data_AF-D0SB65-F1
#
_entry.id   AF-D0SB65-F1
#
_cell.length_a   1.000
_cell.length_b   1.000
_cell.length_c   1.000
_cell.angle_alpha   90.00
_cell.angle_beta   90.00
_cell.angle_gamma   90.00
#
_symmetry.space_group_name_H-M   'P 1'
#
loop_
_entity.id
_entity.type
_entity.pdbx_description
1 polymer ?
#
loop_
_entity_poly.entity_id
_entity_poly.type
_entity_poly.pdbx_seq_one_letter_code
_entity_poly.pdbx_strand_id
1 'polypeptide(L)'
;MTGSVYFISGIDTGIGKTYTTGYLAKLWNEQGQKTITQKLVQTGNVDVSEDIEQHRKIMGMGWFPEDDSKLTMPEIFSYPASPHLATKIDGREIDFAKIERATQQLAEKYEVVLLEGAGGLMVPLTTDLLSIDYIAAKQLPVILVSSGRLGSINHTILSLEALKSRGLELYALAYNLNDESQDELISKDTANYLKAYLATHFPQALWIDIPVLK
;
A
#
# COMPACT_ATOMS: atom_id res chain seq x y z
N MET A 1 -1.07 -23.96 3.79
CA MET A 1 0.03 -22.99 3.68
C MET A 1 -0.59 -21.62 3.87
N THR A 2 0.00 -20.76 4.70
CA THR A 2 -0.45 -19.36 4.86
C THR A 2 -0.01 -18.57 3.63
N GLY A 3 -0.90 -17.77 3.06
CA GLY A 3 -0.60 -16.88 1.93
C GLY A 3 0.42 -15.80 2.28
N SER A 4 1.03 -15.23 1.25
CA SER A 4 1.99 -14.13 1.37
C SER A 4 1.28 -12.82 1.65
N VAL A 5 1.86 -11.98 2.51
CA VAL A 5 1.35 -10.64 2.81
C VAL A 5 2.36 -9.62 2.31
N TYR A 6 1.94 -8.75 1.39
CA TYR A 6 2.74 -7.63 0.90
C TYR A 6 2.18 -6.32 1.43
N PHE A 7 3.05 -5.49 1.99
CA PHE A 7 2.64 -4.16 2.44
C PHE A 7 2.72 -3.16 1.28
N ILE A 8 1.61 -2.51 0.94
CA ILE A 8 1.59 -1.44 -0.07
C ILE A 8 1.81 -0.10 0.64
N SER A 9 2.92 0.56 0.34
CA SER A 9 3.19 1.93 0.78
C SER A 9 3.44 2.84 -0.42
N GLY A 10 3.56 4.14 -0.19
CA GLY A 10 3.79 5.13 -1.22
C GLY A 10 4.86 6.11 -0.79
N ILE A 11 5.50 6.74 -1.77
CA ILE A 11 6.46 7.82 -1.51
C ILE A 11 5.78 9.09 -0.95
N ASP A 12 4.45 9.17 -1.05
CA ASP A 12 3.63 10.26 -0.55
C ASP A 12 2.13 9.86 -0.42
N THR A 13 1.32 10.76 0.11
CA THR A 13 -0.14 10.75 0.00
C THR A 13 -0.55 11.07 -1.45
N GLY A 14 -1.66 10.47 -1.92
CA GLY A 14 -2.16 10.73 -3.28
C GLY A 14 -1.33 10.16 -4.44
N ILE A 15 -0.20 9.49 -4.18
CA ILE A 15 0.66 8.90 -5.25
C ILE A 15 -0.02 7.77 -6.05
N GLY A 16 -1.20 7.30 -5.62
CA GLY A 16 -1.95 6.23 -6.28
C GLY A 16 -1.80 4.84 -5.67
N LYS A 17 -1.63 4.74 -4.33
CA LYS A 17 -1.66 3.47 -3.60
C LYS A 17 -2.94 2.68 -3.85
N THR A 18 -4.10 3.28 -3.56
CA THR A 18 -5.43 2.67 -3.76
C THR A 18 -5.59 2.11 -5.17
N TYR A 19 -5.17 2.89 -6.17
CA TYR A 19 -5.21 2.47 -7.56
C TYR A 19 -4.31 1.26 -7.83
N THR A 20 -3.06 1.35 -7.38
CA THR A 20 -2.06 0.29 -7.52
C THR A 20 -2.49 -0.99 -6.82
N THR A 21 -3.01 -0.91 -5.60
CA THR A 21 -3.48 -2.05 -4.81
C THR A 21 -4.60 -2.78 -5.52
N GLY A 22 -5.63 -2.06 -5.99
CA GLY A 22 -6.72 -2.64 -6.77
C GLY A 22 -6.25 -3.25 -8.09
N TYR A 23 -5.35 -2.57 -8.80
CA TYR A 23 -4.82 -3.05 -10.08
C TYR A 23 -3.96 -4.32 -9.93
N LEU A 24 -3.07 -4.36 -8.93
CA LEU A 24 -2.26 -5.55 -8.65
C LEU A 24 -3.15 -6.74 -8.24
N ALA A 25 -4.15 -6.51 -7.39
CA ALA A 25 -5.10 -7.56 -7.03
C ALA A 25 -5.88 -8.08 -8.23
N LYS A 26 -6.28 -7.20 -9.16
CA LYS A 26 -6.89 -7.60 -10.44
C LYS A 26 -5.94 -8.48 -11.25
N LEU A 27 -4.75 -7.97 -11.52
CA LEU A 27 -3.75 -8.60 -12.36
C LEU A 27 -3.37 -10.00 -11.84
N TRP A 28 -3.12 -10.13 -10.54
CA TRP A 28 -2.75 -11.41 -9.93
C TRP A 28 -3.91 -12.40 -9.91
N ASN A 29 -5.16 -11.95 -9.69
CA ASN A 29 -6.33 -12.81 -9.86
C ASN A 29 -6.51 -13.28 -11.31
N GLU A 30 -6.29 -12.42 -12.31
CA GLU A 30 -6.30 -12.79 -13.73
C GLU A 30 -5.19 -13.79 -14.09
N GLN A 31 -4.08 -13.78 -13.36
CA GLN A 31 -2.99 -14.75 -13.45
C GLN A 31 -3.25 -16.03 -12.64
N GLY A 32 -4.43 -16.17 -12.03
CA GLY A 32 -4.85 -17.35 -11.28
C GLY A 32 -4.38 -17.39 -9.81
N GLN A 33 -3.76 -16.32 -9.30
CA GLN A 33 -3.38 -16.21 -7.90
C GLN A 33 -4.53 -15.64 -7.08
N LYS A 34 -5.03 -16.40 -6.09
CA LYS A 34 -6.15 -15.97 -5.26
C LYS A 34 -5.72 -14.82 -4.34
N THR A 35 -6.05 -13.59 -4.74
CA THR A 35 -5.57 -12.34 -4.13
C THR A 35 -6.70 -11.52 -3.53
N ILE A 36 -6.50 -11.03 -2.30
CA ILE A 36 -7.38 -10.05 -1.64
C ILE A 36 -6.61 -8.81 -1.18
N THR A 37 -7.33 -7.70 -1.04
CA THR A 37 -6.80 -6.44 -0.51
C THR A 37 -7.32 -6.19 0.89
N GLN A 38 -6.48 -5.62 1.76
CA GLN A 38 -6.83 -5.16 3.10
C GLN A 38 -6.30 -3.74 3.29
N LYS A 39 -7.03 -2.89 3.99
CA LYS A 39 -6.60 -1.56 4.42
C LYS A 39 -6.18 -1.62 5.88
N LEU A 40 -4.93 -1.26 6.17
CA LEU A 40 -4.37 -1.28 7.53
C LEU A 40 -5.19 -0.38 8.47
N VAL A 41 -5.34 0.88 8.07
CA VAL A 41 -6.15 1.89 8.76
C VAL A 41 -6.78 2.79 7.70
N GLN A 42 -8.10 2.97 7.78
CA GLN A 42 -8.83 3.98 7.04
C GLN A 42 -9.10 5.19 7.94
N THR A 43 -9.00 6.39 7.37
CA THR A 43 -9.37 7.65 8.03
C THR A 43 -10.30 8.43 7.11
N GLY A 44 -11.24 9.20 7.66
CA GLY A 44 -12.22 9.97 6.88
C GLY A 44 -13.51 9.22 6.55
N ASN A 45 -13.77 8.08 7.19
CA ASN A 45 -14.99 7.29 6.98
C ASN A 45 -15.57 6.80 8.31
N VAL A 46 -16.83 6.35 8.33
CA VAL A 46 -17.49 5.87 9.56
C VAL A 46 -17.68 4.36 9.58
N ASP A 47 -18.10 3.76 8.46
CA ASP A 47 -18.43 2.33 8.40
C ASP A 47 -17.68 1.59 7.30
N VAL A 48 -17.48 2.22 6.16
CA VAL A 48 -16.87 1.60 4.98
C VAL A 48 -15.64 2.36 4.56
N SER A 49 -14.57 1.64 4.25
CA SER A 49 -13.36 2.19 3.65
C SER A 49 -13.60 2.47 2.18
N GLU A 50 -13.50 3.76 1.80
CA GLU A 50 -13.56 4.17 0.40
C GLU A 50 -12.43 3.53 -0.43
N ASP A 51 -11.26 3.29 0.18
CA ASP A 51 -10.14 2.63 -0.49
C ASP A 51 -10.51 1.18 -0.84
N ILE A 52 -11.11 0.42 0.08
CA ILE A 52 -11.61 -0.93 -0.22
C ILE A 52 -12.69 -0.90 -1.31
N GLU A 53 -13.62 0.06 -1.29
CA GLU A 53 -14.61 0.22 -2.35
C GLU A 53 -13.95 0.45 -3.72
N GLN A 54 -12.94 1.32 -3.77
CA GLN A 54 -12.17 1.55 -4.99
C GLN A 54 -11.40 0.30 -5.44
N HIS A 55 -10.84 -0.48 -4.51
CA HIS A 55 -10.18 -1.74 -4.86
C HIS A 55 -11.15 -2.69 -5.57
N ARG A 56 -12.36 -2.89 -5.03
CA ARG A 56 -13.38 -3.76 -5.66
C ARG A 56 -13.78 -3.25 -7.03
N LYS A 57 -14.00 -1.94 -7.18
CA LYS A 57 -14.31 -1.30 -8.46
C LYS A 57 -13.21 -1.54 -9.49
N ILE A 58 -11.95 -1.32 -9.13
CA ILE A 58 -10.79 -1.52 -10.03
C ILE A 58 -10.64 -3.00 -10.40
N MET A 59 -10.83 -3.90 -9.44
CA MET A 59 -10.85 -5.35 -9.68
C MET A 59 -11.99 -5.78 -10.60
N GLY A 60 -13.03 -4.95 -10.79
CA GLY A 60 -14.24 -5.34 -11.51
C GLY A 60 -15.06 -6.38 -10.75
N MET A 61 -14.97 -6.38 -9.42
CA MET A 61 -15.61 -7.35 -8.54
C MET A 61 -16.60 -6.66 -7.60
N GLY A 62 -17.58 -7.43 -7.12
CA GLY A 62 -18.46 -6.99 -6.04
C GLY A 62 -17.80 -7.10 -4.67
N TRP A 63 -18.57 -6.81 -3.63
CA TRP A 63 -18.19 -7.04 -2.24
C TRP A 63 -17.93 -8.53 -1.97
N PHE A 64 -16.86 -8.82 -1.25
CA PHE A 64 -16.58 -10.15 -0.72
C PHE A 64 -17.19 -10.32 0.69
N PRO A 65 -17.46 -11.57 1.13
CA PRO A 65 -17.86 -11.83 2.52
C PRO A 65 -16.87 -11.28 3.57
N GLU A 66 -15.59 -11.23 3.23
CA GLU A 66 -14.51 -10.63 4.03
C GLU A 66 -14.67 -9.12 4.21
N ASP A 67 -15.29 -8.43 3.25
CA ASP A 67 -15.60 -7.01 3.34
C ASP A 67 -16.80 -6.77 4.28
N ASP A 68 -17.85 -7.60 4.18
CA ASP A 68 -19.04 -7.55 5.05
C ASP A 68 -18.66 -7.79 6.53
N SER A 69 -17.75 -8.72 6.76
CA SER A 69 -17.20 -9.03 8.09
C SER A 69 -16.10 -8.07 8.56
N LYS A 70 -15.82 -7.01 7.80
CA LYS A 70 -14.82 -5.96 8.07
C LYS A 70 -13.38 -6.48 8.22
N LEU A 71 -13.07 -7.67 7.70
CA LEU A 71 -11.71 -8.21 7.73
C LEU A 71 -10.76 -7.40 6.82
N THR A 72 -11.28 -6.85 5.73
CA THR A 72 -10.50 -6.05 4.78
C THR A 72 -10.33 -4.60 5.21
N MET A 73 -11.05 -4.15 6.24
CA MET A 73 -11.01 -2.78 6.77
C MET A 73 -11.27 -2.80 8.29
N PRO A 74 -10.40 -3.45 9.07
CA PRO A 74 -10.62 -3.69 10.49
C PRO A 74 -10.66 -2.39 11.31
N GLU A 75 -9.93 -1.36 10.90
CA GLU A 75 -9.80 -0.09 11.62
C GLU A 75 -10.17 1.09 10.74
N ILE A 76 -11.26 1.78 11.10
CA ILE A 76 -11.80 2.95 10.40
C ILE A 76 -12.00 4.08 11.40
N PHE A 77 -11.50 5.27 11.06
CA PHE A 77 -11.63 6.48 11.87
C PHE A 77 -12.33 7.59 11.10
N SER A 78 -13.11 8.40 11.81
CA SER A 78 -14.06 9.35 11.21
C SER A 78 -13.41 10.56 10.54
N TYR A 79 -12.28 11.01 11.08
CA TYR A 79 -11.66 12.26 10.65
C TYR A 79 -10.58 12.03 9.58
N PRO A 80 -10.58 12.79 8.46
CA PRO A 80 -9.63 12.63 7.36
C PRO A 80 -8.27 13.27 7.72
N ALA A 81 -7.51 12.60 8.57
CA ALA A 81 -6.16 13.00 8.97
C ALA A 81 -5.24 11.78 9.12
N SER A 82 -3.96 12.01 9.45
CA SER A 82 -3.06 10.91 9.81
C SER A 82 -3.66 10.04 10.92
N PRO A 83 -3.43 8.71 10.94
CA PRO A 83 -4.02 7.81 11.94
C PRO A 83 -3.82 8.25 13.40
N HIS A 84 -2.62 8.74 13.75
CA HIS A 84 -2.35 9.21 15.12
C HIS A 84 -3.21 10.40 15.58
N LEU A 85 -3.73 11.21 14.64
CA LEU A 85 -4.61 12.34 14.95
C LEU A 85 -6.07 11.88 14.92
N ALA A 86 -6.43 11.03 13.95
CA ALA A 86 -7.78 10.49 13.83
C ALA A 86 -8.19 9.68 15.07
N THR A 87 -7.28 8.88 15.64
CA THR A 87 -7.45 8.18 16.93
C THR A 87 -7.78 9.13 18.09
N LYS A 88 -7.07 10.26 18.19
CA LYS A 88 -7.31 11.28 19.23
C LYS A 88 -8.68 11.94 19.08
N ILE A 89 -9.09 12.22 17.85
CA ILE A 89 -10.38 12.86 17.55
C ILE A 89 -11.53 11.89 17.87
N ASP A 90 -11.41 10.63 17.47
CA ASP A 90 -12.43 9.60 17.71
C ASP A 90 -12.41 9.07 19.17
N GLY A 91 -11.42 9.47 19.97
CA GLY A 91 -11.30 9.08 21.38
C GLY A 91 -11.00 7.59 21.59
N ARG A 92 -10.37 6.92 20.62
CA ARG A 92 -10.03 5.50 20.69
C ARG A 92 -8.70 5.20 19.99
N GLU A 93 -7.99 4.20 20.48
CA GLU A 93 -6.73 3.75 19.88
C GLU A 93 -6.96 2.76 18.72
N ILE A 94 -5.90 2.50 17.94
CA ILE A 94 -5.87 1.44 16.91
C ILE A 94 -5.75 0.10 17.62
N ASP A 95 -6.65 -0.85 17.33
CA ASP A 95 -6.51 -2.24 17.76
C ASP A 95 -5.63 -3.01 16.76
N PHE A 96 -4.31 -2.99 16.99
CA PHE A 96 -3.36 -3.74 16.15
C PHE A 96 -3.61 -5.25 16.18
N ALA A 97 -4.08 -5.80 17.31
CA ALA A 97 -4.37 -7.23 17.40
C ALA A 97 -5.57 -7.61 16.51
N LYS A 98 -6.55 -6.71 16.36
CA LYS A 98 -7.66 -6.89 15.41
C LYS A 98 -7.18 -6.87 13.96
N ILE A 99 -6.30 -5.94 13.60
CA ILE A 99 -5.68 -5.88 12.27
C ILE A 99 -4.97 -7.20 11.98
N GLU A 100 -4.11 -7.64 12.89
CA GLU A 100 -3.30 -8.85 12.73
C GLU A 100 -4.16 -10.11 12.62
N ARG A 101 -5.18 -10.26 13.47
CA ARG A 101 -6.14 -11.37 13.37
C ARG A 101 -6.89 -11.36 12.04
N ALA A 102 -7.24 -10.18 11.52
CA ALA A 102 -7.90 -10.06 10.24
C ALA A 102 -6.95 -10.46 9.09
N THR A 103 -5.72 -9.94 9.09
CA THR A 103 -4.69 -10.30 8.10
C THR A 103 -4.41 -11.80 8.10
N GLN A 104 -4.30 -12.43 9.27
CA GLN A 104 -4.09 -13.87 9.38
C GLN A 104 -5.26 -14.66 8.76
N GLN A 105 -6.51 -14.32 9.10
CA GLN A 105 -7.68 -14.99 8.53
C GLN A 105 -7.78 -14.83 7.01
N LEU A 106 -7.37 -13.68 6.48
CA LEU A 106 -7.26 -13.47 5.04
C LEU A 106 -6.16 -14.36 4.45
N ALA A 107 -4.97 -14.40 5.05
CA ALA A 107 -3.86 -15.22 4.59
C ALA A 107 -4.13 -16.74 4.71
N GLU A 108 -5.06 -17.18 5.55
CA GLU A 108 -5.50 -18.59 5.60
C GLU A 108 -6.40 -18.96 4.41
N LYS A 109 -7.07 -17.97 3.80
CA LYS A 109 -8.05 -18.16 2.71
C LYS A 109 -7.52 -17.78 1.33
N TYR A 110 -6.56 -16.87 1.25
CA TYR A 110 -6.02 -16.29 0.03
C TYR A 110 -4.53 -16.58 -0.08
N GLU A 111 -4.02 -16.75 -1.30
CA GLU A 111 -2.60 -16.96 -1.55
C GLU A 111 -1.81 -15.67 -1.37
N VAL A 112 -2.46 -14.53 -1.60
CA VAL A 112 -1.86 -13.21 -1.45
C VAL A 112 -2.80 -12.22 -0.76
N VAL A 113 -2.29 -11.50 0.22
CA VAL A 113 -2.94 -10.35 0.85
C VAL A 113 -2.13 -9.09 0.56
N LEU A 114 -2.74 -8.14 -0.14
CA LEU A 114 -2.19 -6.80 -0.32
C LEU A 114 -2.67 -5.90 0.81
N LEU A 115 -1.80 -5.66 1.80
CA LEU A 115 -2.08 -4.81 2.96
C LEU A 115 -1.67 -3.37 2.68
N GLU A 116 -2.64 -2.53 2.32
CA GLU A 116 -2.41 -1.13 2.03
C GLU A 116 -2.29 -0.27 3.30
N GLY A 117 -1.24 0.53 3.37
CA GLY A 117 -1.02 1.52 4.42
C GLY A 117 -1.79 2.84 4.23
N ALA A 118 -1.68 3.73 5.22
CA ALA A 118 -2.19 5.10 5.16
C ALA A 118 -1.04 6.08 4.89
N GLY A 119 -1.14 6.88 3.82
CA GLY A 119 -0.09 7.85 3.45
C GLY A 119 1.25 7.20 3.07
N GLY A 120 2.38 7.75 3.53
CA GLY A 120 3.72 7.25 3.25
C GLY A 120 4.34 6.43 4.39
N LEU A 121 5.54 5.88 4.16
CA LEU A 121 6.24 5.00 5.12
C LEU A 121 6.41 5.60 6.52
N MET A 122 6.67 6.90 6.61
CA MET A 122 6.94 7.60 7.88
C MET A 122 5.67 8.16 8.52
N VAL A 123 4.47 7.80 8.04
CA VAL A 123 3.22 8.28 8.65
C VAL A 123 3.03 7.63 10.01
N PRO A 124 2.73 8.42 11.06
CA PRO A 124 2.51 7.90 12.40
C PRO A 124 1.17 7.16 12.49
N LEU A 125 1.24 5.91 12.94
CA LEU A 125 0.07 5.12 13.34
C LEU A 125 -0.37 5.55 14.74
N THR A 126 0.59 5.70 15.64
CA THR A 126 0.41 6.29 16.98
C THR A 126 1.46 7.39 17.20
N THR A 127 1.47 8.02 18.37
CA THR A 127 2.51 8.99 18.74
C THR A 127 3.92 8.38 18.75
N ASP A 128 4.04 7.08 19.04
CA ASP A 128 5.30 6.39 19.27
C ASP A 128 5.61 5.29 18.23
N LEU A 129 4.74 5.12 17.22
CA LEU A 129 4.87 4.08 16.21
C LEU A 129 4.62 4.64 14.80
N LEU A 130 5.65 4.60 13.96
CA LEU A 130 5.53 4.89 12.53
C LEU A 130 5.11 3.65 11.76
N SER A 131 4.47 3.86 10.61
CA SER A 131 4.07 2.76 9.72
C SER A 131 5.25 1.88 9.33
N ILE A 132 6.41 2.47 9.00
CA ILE A 132 7.61 1.72 8.64
C ILE A 132 8.15 0.83 9.78
N ASP A 133 7.98 1.25 11.04
CA ASP A 133 8.43 0.48 12.20
C ASP A 133 7.48 -0.69 12.47
N TYR A 134 6.17 -0.50 12.25
CA TYR A 134 5.20 -1.59 12.26
C TYR A 134 5.54 -2.65 11.20
N ILE A 135 5.83 -2.24 9.96
CA ILE A 135 6.20 -3.14 8.86
C ILE A 135 7.48 -3.90 9.20
N ALA A 136 8.49 -3.20 9.76
CA ALA A 136 9.76 -3.81 10.17
C ALA A 136 9.58 -4.87 11.26
N ALA A 137 8.76 -4.59 12.28
CA ALA A 137 8.45 -5.56 13.34
C ALA A 137 7.79 -6.84 12.79
N LYS A 138 7.02 -6.73 11.70
CA LYS A 138 6.34 -7.84 11.04
C LYS A 138 7.12 -8.46 9.88
N GLN A 139 8.27 -7.89 9.52
CA GLN A 139 9.11 -8.30 8.38
C GLN A 139 8.30 -8.44 7.08
N LEU A 140 7.35 -7.53 6.85
CA LEU A 140 6.53 -7.60 5.64
C LEU A 140 7.31 -7.08 4.43
N PRO A 141 7.38 -7.84 3.32
CA PRO A 141 7.93 -7.32 2.07
C PRO A 141 7.09 -6.15 1.56
N VAL A 142 7.77 -5.09 1.10
CA VAL A 142 7.14 -3.83 0.71
C VAL A 142 7.02 -3.72 -0.81
N ILE A 143 5.84 -3.33 -1.27
CA ILE A 143 5.61 -2.78 -2.60
C ILE A 143 5.50 -1.27 -2.44
N LEU A 144 6.49 -0.54 -2.96
CA LEU A 144 6.55 0.91 -2.85
C LEU A 144 6.00 1.57 -4.11
N VAL A 145 4.96 2.39 -3.97
CA VAL A 145 4.34 3.13 -5.07
C VAL A 145 5.05 4.47 -5.28
N SER A 146 5.52 4.69 -6.50
CA SER A 146 6.14 5.92 -7.00
C SER A 146 5.45 6.37 -8.29
N SER A 147 5.87 7.48 -8.88
CA SER A 147 5.33 8.01 -10.14
C SER A 147 6.34 8.90 -10.86
N GLY A 148 5.95 9.44 -12.03
CA GLY A 148 6.77 10.36 -12.81
C GLY A 148 6.62 11.84 -12.48
N ARG A 149 5.93 12.22 -11.40
CA ARG A 149 5.79 13.65 -11.04
C ARG A 149 7.12 14.24 -10.57
N LEU A 150 7.28 15.54 -10.78
CA LEU A 150 8.48 16.26 -10.32
C LEU A 150 8.65 16.07 -8.80
N GLY A 151 9.86 15.71 -8.38
CA GLY A 151 10.19 15.40 -6.98
C GLY A 151 10.12 13.90 -6.64
N SER A 152 9.48 13.06 -7.47
CA SER A 152 9.36 11.63 -7.19
C SER A 152 10.70 10.91 -7.07
N ILE A 153 11.73 11.32 -7.82
CA ILE A 153 13.09 10.76 -7.68
C ILE A 153 13.58 10.88 -6.23
N ASN A 154 13.52 12.10 -5.67
CA ASN A 154 13.96 12.37 -4.30
C ASN A 154 13.14 11.56 -3.29
N HIS A 155 11.81 11.64 -3.35
CA HIS A 155 10.95 10.95 -2.40
C HIS A 155 11.07 9.41 -2.50
N THR A 156 11.28 8.88 -3.71
CA THR A 156 11.56 7.45 -3.92
C THR A 156 12.86 7.06 -3.25
N ILE A 157 13.97 7.76 -3.54
CA ILE A 157 15.27 7.42 -2.95
C ILE A 157 15.24 7.53 -1.42
N LEU A 158 14.65 8.60 -0.86
CA LEU A 158 14.51 8.73 0.59
C LEU A 158 13.71 7.58 1.20
N SER A 159 12.64 7.15 0.53
CA SER A 159 11.83 6.00 0.95
C SER A 159 12.61 4.70 0.89
N LEU A 160 13.38 4.48 -0.19
CA LEU A 160 14.23 3.32 -0.36
C LEU A 160 15.34 3.24 0.71
N GLU A 161 16.01 4.35 1.00
CA GLU A 161 17.00 4.41 2.08
C GLU A 161 16.36 4.14 3.46
N ALA A 162 15.14 4.64 3.70
CA ALA A 162 14.41 4.35 4.93
C ALA A 162 14.08 2.86 5.08
N LEU A 163 13.65 2.19 4.00
CA LEU A 163 13.43 0.74 3.98
C LEU A 163 14.73 -0.03 4.26
N LYS A 164 15.79 0.30 3.53
CA LYS A 164 17.11 -0.33 3.66
C LYS A 164 17.69 -0.19 5.06
N SER A 165 17.57 1.00 5.67
CA SER A 165 18.06 1.26 7.03
C SER A 165 17.40 0.38 8.09
N ARG A 166 16.20 -0.15 7.81
CA ARG A 166 15.44 -1.04 8.69
C ARG A 166 15.52 -2.51 8.28
N GLY A 167 16.35 -2.84 7.28
CA GLY A 167 16.47 -4.21 6.76
C GLY A 167 15.17 -4.75 6.16
N LEU A 168 14.28 -3.86 5.70
CA LEU A 168 13.04 -4.26 5.04
C LEU A 168 13.30 -4.72 3.61
N GLU A 169 12.68 -5.82 3.22
CA GLU A 169 12.66 -6.30 1.84
C GLU A 169 11.81 -5.37 0.99
N LEU A 170 12.39 -4.83 -0.08
CA LEU A 170 11.64 -4.22 -1.17
C LEU A 170 11.31 -5.31 -2.18
N TYR A 171 10.07 -5.78 -2.20
CA TYR A 171 9.60 -6.74 -3.19
C TYR A 171 9.49 -6.10 -4.57
N ALA A 172 8.90 -4.91 -4.64
CA ALA A 172 8.76 -4.20 -5.90
C ALA A 172 8.69 -2.67 -5.74
N LEU A 173 9.16 -1.96 -6.75
CA LEU A 173 8.77 -0.58 -7.00
C LEU A 173 7.64 -0.59 -8.05
N ALA A 174 6.46 -0.13 -7.64
CA ALA A 174 5.30 0.03 -8.50
C ALA A 174 5.25 1.46 -9.03
N TYR A 175 5.44 1.63 -10.33
CA TYR A 175 5.51 2.92 -10.98
C TYR A 175 4.16 3.31 -11.58
N ASN A 176 3.49 4.24 -10.91
CA ASN A 176 2.15 4.69 -11.26
C ASN A 176 2.17 5.67 -12.44
N LEU A 177 1.64 5.22 -13.58
CA LEU A 177 1.44 6.03 -14.78
C LEU A 177 0.14 6.84 -14.76
N ASN A 178 -0.73 6.63 -13.76
CA ASN A 178 -1.98 7.35 -13.56
C ASN A 178 -1.85 8.57 -12.62
N ASP A 179 -0.63 8.96 -12.25
CA ASP A 179 -0.38 10.15 -11.42
C ASP A 179 -0.26 11.43 -12.28
N GLU A 180 -0.35 12.59 -11.66
CA GLU A 180 -0.47 13.92 -12.30
C GLU A 180 0.72 14.37 -13.19
N SER A 181 1.69 13.50 -13.52
CA SER A 181 2.77 13.87 -14.41
C SER A 181 2.26 14.05 -15.84
N GLN A 182 1.94 15.28 -16.23
CA GLN A 182 1.52 15.60 -17.60
C GLN A 182 2.67 15.66 -18.61
N ASP A 183 3.92 15.52 -18.13
CA ASP A 183 5.12 15.53 -18.97
C ASP A 183 5.68 14.12 -19.15
N GLU A 184 5.49 13.57 -20.36
CA GLU A 184 5.98 12.24 -20.73
C GLU A 184 7.51 12.13 -20.70
N LEU A 185 8.23 13.21 -20.99
CA LEU A 185 9.70 13.20 -20.97
C LEU A 185 10.20 13.06 -19.53
N ILE A 186 9.66 13.86 -18.61
CA ILE A 186 10.00 13.80 -17.18
C ILE A 186 9.65 12.43 -16.61
N SER A 187 8.46 11.92 -16.93
CA SER A 187 8.02 10.61 -16.44
C SER A 187 8.91 9.48 -16.97
N LYS A 188 9.29 9.51 -18.24
CA LYS A 188 10.18 8.49 -18.82
C LYS A 188 11.59 8.56 -18.25
N ASP A 189 12.15 9.76 -18.10
CA ASP A 189 13.48 9.95 -17.52
C ASP A 189 13.54 9.50 -16.04
N THR A 190 12.52 9.88 -15.26
CA THR A 190 12.34 9.43 -13.87
C THR A 190 12.31 7.92 -13.78
N ALA A 191 11.53 7.25 -14.64
CA ALA A 191 11.47 5.79 -14.66
C ALA A 191 12.84 5.15 -14.99
N ASN A 192 13.54 5.67 -15.99
CA ASN A 192 14.86 5.16 -16.38
C ASN A 192 15.88 5.32 -15.25
N TYR A 193 15.90 6.49 -14.62
CA TYR A 193 16.79 6.77 -13.49
C TYR A 193 16.52 5.82 -12.32
N LEU A 194 15.25 5.65 -11.92
CA LEU A 194 14.87 4.77 -10.82
C LEU A 194 15.16 3.29 -11.13
N LYS A 195 14.97 2.83 -12.38
CA LYS A 195 15.37 1.47 -12.80
C LYS A 195 16.87 1.23 -12.62
N ALA A 196 17.70 2.19 -13.04
CA ALA A 196 19.16 2.09 -12.85
C ALA A 196 19.56 2.11 -11.37
N TYR A 197 18.89 2.93 -10.56
CA TYR A 197 19.09 2.97 -9.10
C TYR A 197 18.75 1.63 -8.45
N LEU A 198 17.58 1.05 -8.76
CA LEU A 198 17.16 -0.25 -8.23
C LEU A 198 18.13 -1.37 -8.63
N ALA A 199 18.58 -1.42 -9.88
CA ALA A 199 19.53 -2.42 -10.33
C ALA A 199 20.85 -2.41 -9.51
N THR A 200 21.24 -1.23 -9.01
CA THR A 200 22.46 -1.06 -8.21
C THR A 200 22.23 -1.34 -6.72
N HIS A 201 21.11 -0.87 -6.17
CA HIS A 201 20.91 -0.81 -4.71
C HIS A 201 19.89 -1.84 -4.16
N PHE A 202 18.98 -2.32 -5.01
CA PHE A 202 17.92 -3.28 -4.70
C PHE A 202 17.76 -4.29 -5.85
N PRO A 203 18.80 -5.08 -6.17
CA PRO A 203 18.83 -5.89 -7.39
C PRO A 203 17.80 -7.03 -7.44
N GLN A 204 17.18 -7.37 -6.30
CA GLN A 204 16.12 -8.37 -6.21
C GLN A 204 14.71 -7.76 -6.33
N ALA A 205 14.59 -6.44 -6.22
CA ALA A 205 13.31 -5.76 -6.31
C ALA A 205 12.79 -5.77 -7.74
N LEU A 206 11.51 -6.09 -7.89
CA LEU A 206 10.83 -6.06 -9.17
C LEU A 206 10.49 -4.61 -9.56
N TRP A 207 10.45 -4.35 -10.86
CA TRP A 207 9.81 -3.15 -11.41
C TRP A 207 8.43 -3.54 -11.93
N ILE A 208 7.40 -2.79 -11.54
CA ILE A 208 6.04 -3.01 -12.03
C ILE A 208 5.49 -1.69 -12.59
N ASP A 209 5.18 -1.65 -13.88
CA ASP A 209 4.43 -0.53 -14.45
C ASP A 209 2.95 -0.67 -14.09
N ILE A 210 2.36 0.37 -13.50
CA ILE A 210 0.94 0.43 -13.16
C ILE A 210 0.25 1.31 -14.22
N PRO A 211 -0.46 0.71 -15.19
CA PRO A 211 -1.01 1.41 -16.33
C PRO A 211 -2.30 2.15 -15.99
N VAL A 212 -2.68 3.10 -16.83
CA VAL A 212 -4.02 3.69 -16.83
C VAL A 212 -4.99 2.72 -17.48
N LEU A 213 -5.84 2.09 -16.68
CA LEU A 213 -7.00 1.32 -17.14
C LEU A 213 -7.93 2.22 -17.96
N LYS A 214 -8.37 1.71 -19.11
CA LYS A 214 -9.33 2.36 -20.03
C LYS A 214 -10.77 2.03 -19.65
#